data_AF-A0AB37E7R9-F1
#
_entry.id   AF-A0AB37E7R9-F1
#
_cell.length_a   1.000
_cell.length_b   1.000
_cell.length_c   1.000
_cell.angle_alpha   90.00
_cell.angle_beta   90.00
_cell.angle_gamma   90.00
#
_symmetry.space_group_name_H-M   'P 1'
#
loop_
_entity.id
_entity.type
_entity.pdbx_description
1 polymer ?
#
loop_
_entity_poly.entity_id
_entity_poly.type
_entity_poly.pdbx_seq_one_letter_code
_entity_poly.pdbx_strand_id
1 'polypeptide(L)'
;MDTGFVDLDILITRIRHPQSKVYFLDAVKAYKAGALRGALTSAWVALVYDLIAKYRELSAMGDAAATAFLQAWDNATVTGDIPKLLQLEGGILEDATANTQVVNRIARTHLERLREDRHLCAHPAFSAEADLFAPSPELVRLHLVNAVDLVLSQEPLQGKAIFELYDIDVQSPGFPTEYARILDYVDQRYLARVRAQNVRNFGTVLAKSILKGVPAQWEPLHRKIIPSLVAVRERAAEAWPDISLAIVRLIDNLEPANRPRAIAFIAAFPDFWPQLQEPTRTALQATIDNADPAALADYRILAGVTVPQFRAALLPLIAGLNRENLVAAIASQPLADLWLWIGVEKGPR
;
A
#
# COMPACT_ATOMS: atom_id res chain seq x y z
N MET A 1 9.31 19.23 -22.28
CA MET A 1 9.54 20.21 -21.20
C MET A 1 10.99 20.08 -20.81
N ASP A 2 11.75 21.17 -20.87
CA ASP A 2 13.20 21.21 -20.60
C ASP A 2 13.55 20.60 -19.24
N THR A 3 14.19 19.43 -19.26
CA THR A 3 14.65 18.69 -18.06
C THR A 3 16.07 19.11 -17.62
N GLY A 4 16.46 20.37 -17.85
CA GLY A 4 17.87 20.80 -17.66
C GLY A 4 18.15 21.59 -16.39
N PHE A 5 17.20 22.38 -15.87
CA PHE A 5 17.50 23.34 -14.79
C PHE A 5 16.22 23.71 -14.04
N VAL A 6 16.04 23.17 -12.83
CA VAL A 6 14.94 23.60 -11.96
C VAL A 6 15.38 24.83 -11.19
N ASP A 7 14.68 25.94 -11.38
CA ASP A 7 14.88 27.16 -10.61
C ASP A 7 14.56 26.91 -9.13
N LEU A 8 15.46 27.33 -8.23
CA LEU A 8 15.26 27.18 -6.78
C LEU A 8 14.04 27.98 -6.29
N ASP A 9 13.72 29.10 -6.94
CA ASP A 9 12.54 29.90 -6.59
C ASP A 9 11.24 29.17 -6.97
N ILE A 10 11.26 28.36 -8.03
CA ILE A 10 10.16 27.45 -8.39
C ILE A 10 10.10 26.26 -7.41
N LEU A 11 11.24 25.72 -6.95
CA LEU A 11 11.25 24.65 -5.95
C LEU A 11 10.57 25.09 -4.64
N ILE A 12 10.82 26.32 -4.21
CA ILE A 12 10.22 26.89 -3.00
C ILE A 12 8.69 26.93 -3.07
N THR A 13 8.08 27.07 -4.26
CA THR A 13 6.61 27.08 -4.38
C THR A 13 6.00 25.69 -4.24
N ARG A 14 6.79 24.62 -4.35
CA ARG A 14 6.35 23.23 -4.21
C ARG A 14 6.36 22.74 -2.76
N ILE A 15 7.00 23.48 -1.85
CA ILE A 15 7.06 23.13 -0.43
C ILE A 15 5.68 23.32 0.19
N ARG A 16 5.16 22.24 0.78
CA ARG A 16 3.79 22.17 1.29
C ARG A 16 3.64 22.86 2.65
N HIS A 17 4.54 22.58 3.58
CA HIS A 17 4.41 23.03 4.96
C HIS A 17 5.00 24.46 5.14
N PRO A 18 4.20 25.46 5.57
CA PRO A 18 4.64 26.86 5.60
C PRO A 18 5.89 27.10 6.45
N GLN A 19 6.00 26.47 7.61
CA GLN A 19 7.16 26.65 8.48
C GLN A 19 8.41 25.96 7.92
N SER A 20 8.25 24.79 7.28
CA SER A 20 9.37 24.11 6.62
C SER A 20 9.92 24.93 5.46
N LYS A 21 9.03 25.63 4.74
CA LYS A 21 9.40 26.59 3.69
C LYS A 21 10.25 27.74 4.25
N VAL A 22 9.95 28.23 5.45
CA VAL A 22 10.77 29.26 6.12
C VAL A 22 12.19 28.74 6.37
N TYR A 23 12.34 27.54 6.95
CA TYR A 23 13.66 26.95 7.17
C TYR A 23 14.41 26.67 5.86
N PHE A 24 13.70 26.20 4.83
CA PHE A 24 14.32 25.92 3.53
C PHE A 24 14.77 27.19 2.80
N LEU A 25 14.07 28.31 3.00
CA LEU A 25 14.49 29.61 2.46
C LEU A 25 15.87 30.05 2.95
N ASP A 26 16.25 29.69 4.18
CA ASP A 26 17.59 29.98 4.70
C ASP A 26 18.67 29.19 3.93
N ALA A 27 18.38 27.94 3.56
CA ALA A 27 19.25 27.14 2.73
C ALA A 27 19.45 27.75 1.34
N VAL A 28 18.37 28.23 0.72
CA VAL A 28 18.42 28.88 -0.59
C VAL A 28 19.16 30.22 -0.53
N LYS A 29 18.95 31.03 0.50
CA LYS A 29 19.69 32.29 0.71
C LYS A 29 21.18 32.03 0.90
N ALA A 30 21.55 31.05 1.73
CA ALA A 30 22.94 30.67 1.94
C ALA A 30 23.60 30.19 0.63
N TYR A 31 22.89 29.38 -0.16
CA TYR A 31 23.34 28.93 -1.47
C TYR A 31 23.59 30.11 -2.42
N LYS A 32 22.61 31.01 -2.56
CA LYS A 32 22.71 32.20 -3.42
C LYS A 32 23.84 33.16 -2.99
N ALA A 33 24.17 33.19 -1.70
CA ALA A 33 25.28 33.98 -1.15
C ALA A 33 26.66 33.28 -1.25
N GLY A 34 26.74 32.06 -1.78
CA GLY A 34 27.98 31.28 -1.86
C GLY A 34 28.40 30.60 -0.55
N ALA A 35 27.56 30.66 0.50
CA ALA A 35 27.79 29.99 1.78
C ALA A 35 27.37 28.50 1.70
N LEU A 36 28.06 27.73 0.87
CA LEU A 36 27.66 26.36 0.47
C LEU A 36 27.57 25.37 1.65
N ARG A 37 28.51 25.41 2.61
CA ARG A 37 28.45 24.61 3.85
C ARG A 37 27.23 24.97 4.72
N GLY A 38 26.91 26.26 4.78
CA GLY A 38 25.73 26.77 5.48
C GLY A 38 24.44 26.32 4.80
N ALA A 39 24.40 26.33 3.47
CA ALA A 39 23.26 25.88 2.70
C ALA A 39 22.90 24.40 2.97
N LEU A 40 23.88 23.50 3.01
CA LEU A 40 23.65 22.09 3.37
C LEU A 40 23.15 21.93 4.80
N THR A 41 23.71 22.70 5.74
CA THR A 41 23.29 22.66 7.14
C THR A 41 21.84 23.12 7.29
N SER A 42 21.45 24.23 6.67
CA SER A 42 20.07 24.72 6.67
C SER A 42 19.11 23.79 5.93
N ALA A 43 19.53 23.16 4.83
CA ALA A 43 18.72 22.19 4.10
C ALA A 43 18.39 20.96 4.95
N TRP A 44 19.37 20.46 5.71
CA TRP A 44 19.17 19.37 6.66
C TRP A 44 18.17 19.75 7.77
N VAL A 45 18.30 20.94 8.36
CA VAL A 45 17.35 21.44 9.37
C VAL A 45 15.93 21.50 8.81
N ALA A 46 15.76 22.04 7.60
CA ALA A 46 14.46 22.11 6.95
C ALA A 46 13.85 20.72 6.71
N LEU A 47 14.66 19.75 6.28
CA LEU A 47 14.25 18.36 6.07
C LEU A 47 13.79 17.69 7.38
N VAL A 48 14.60 17.77 8.44
CA VAL A 48 14.28 17.14 9.74
C VAL A 48 13.00 17.76 10.31
N TYR A 49 12.90 19.09 10.27
CA TYR A 49 11.70 19.78 10.74
C TYR A 49 10.45 19.33 9.98
N ASP A 50 10.54 19.21 8.66
CA ASP A 50 9.42 18.78 7.82
C ASP A 50 9.00 17.33 8.09
N LEU A 51 9.95 16.42 8.35
CA LEU A 51 9.64 15.05 8.79
C LEU A 51 8.94 15.03 10.15
N ILE A 52 9.37 15.83 11.12
CA ILE A 52 8.69 15.94 12.42
C ILE A 52 7.27 16.50 12.25
N ALA A 53 7.08 17.52 11.40
CA ALA A 53 5.76 18.05 11.09
C ALA A 53 4.85 16.97 10.47
N LYS A 54 5.37 16.19 9.53
CA LYS A 54 4.68 15.02 8.96
C LYS A 54 4.35 13.96 10.00
N TYR A 55 5.23 13.70 10.95
CA TYR A 55 4.98 12.74 12.02
C TYR A 55 3.83 13.21 12.91
N ARG A 56 3.71 14.52 13.15
CA ARG A 56 2.58 15.08 13.90
C ARG A 56 1.26 14.89 13.14
N GLU A 57 1.26 15.10 11.82
CA GLU A 57 0.11 14.79 10.96
C GLU A 57 -0.25 13.29 11.04
N LEU A 58 0.72 12.39 10.92
CA LEU A 58 0.51 10.93 10.99
C LEU A 58 0.02 10.46 12.36
N SER A 59 0.60 10.99 13.44
CA SER A 59 0.18 10.70 14.81
C SER A 59 -1.26 11.14 15.06
N ALA A 60 -1.66 12.32 14.56
CA ALA A 60 -3.05 12.78 14.61
C ALA A 60 -4.01 11.88 13.80
N MET A 61 -3.48 11.16 12.79
CA MET A 61 -4.20 10.15 12.01
C MET A 61 -4.14 8.73 12.61
N GLY A 62 -3.50 8.55 13.76
CA GLY A 62 -3.43 7.28 14.48
C GLY A 62 -2.24 6.37 14.15
N ASP A 63 -1.19 6.88 13.48
CA ASP A 63 0.02 6.10 13.21
C ASP A 63 0.85 5.89 14.49
N ALA A 64 0.87 4.66 15.01
CA ALA A 64 1.52 4.33 16.28
C ALA A 64 3.05 4.51 16.25
N ALA A 65 3.69 4.29 15.10
CA ALA A 65 5.14 4.45 14.96
C ALA A 65 5.52 5.94 15.02
N ALA A 66 4.80 6.79 14.30
CA ALA A 66 4.97 8.24 14.36
C ALA A 66 4.69 8.76 15.79
N THR A 67 3.64 8.25 16.45
CA THR A 67 3.34 8.60 17.85
C THR A 67 4.50 8.24 18.79
N ALA A 68 5.05 7.02 18.68
CA ALA A 68 6.15 6.58 19.54
C ALA A 68 7.43 7.43 19.34
N PHE A 69 7.77 7.77 18.09
CA PHE A 69 8.91 8.63 17.80
C PHE A 69 8.70 10.04 18.38
N LEU A 70 7.51 10.63 18.19
CA LEU A 70 7.18 11.95 18.73
C LEU A 70 7.20 11.99 20.26
N GLN A 71 6.71 10.95 20.93
CA GLN A 71 6.80 10.87 22.39
C GLN A 71 8.25 10.91 22.87
N ALA A 72 9.15 10.17 22.21
CA ALA A 72 10.58 10.21 22.53
C ALA A 72 11.19 11.60 22.25
N TRP A 73 10.83 12.22 21.12
CA TRP A 73 11.30 13.56 20.72
C TRP A 73 10.83 14.65 21.67
N ASP A 74 9.53 14.69 21.96
CA ASP A 74 8.91 15.70 22.82
C ASP A 74 9.40 15.55 24.26
N ASN A 75 9.56 14.31 24.77
CA ASN A 75 10.14 14.08 26.09
C ASN A 75 11.59 14.59 26.17
N ALA A 76 12.43 14.27 25.19
CA ALA A 76 13.81 14.77 25.13
C ALA A 76 13.89 16.29 25.03
N THR A 77 12.93 16.92 24.34
CA THR A 77 12.81 18.38 24.25
C THR A 77 12.45 18.99 25.61
N VAL A 78 11.47 18.43 26.32
CA VAL A 78 11.02 18.90 27.64
C VAL A 78 12.11 18.76 28.70
N THR A 79 12.87 17.66 28.67
CA THR A 79 13.95 17.41 29.64
C THR A 79 15.27 18.09 29.27
N GLY A 80 15.38 18.68 28.07
CA GLY A 80 16.61 19.29 27.58
C GLY A 80 17.73 18.27 27.27
N ASP A 81 17.37 17.02 26.94
CA ASP A 81 18.31 15.95 26.64
C ASP A 81 18.89 16.10 25.21
N ILE A 82 19.89 16.98 25.08
CA ILE A 82 20.57 17.26 23.80
C ILE A 82 21.17 16.00 23.17
N PRO A 83 21.89 15.12 23.90
CA PRO A 83 22.37 13.86 23.34
C PRO A 83 21.25 13.02 22.71
N LYS A 84 20.09 12.93 23.37
CA LYS A 84 18.95 12.18 22.85
C LYS A 84 18.35 12.83 21.60
N LEU A 85 18.23 14.16 21.57
CA LEU A 85 17.74 14.88 20.39
C LEU A 85 18.67 14.68 19.19
N LEU A 86 19.99 14.74 19.37
CA LEU A 86 20.96 14.46 18.31
C LEU A 86 20.89 13.00 17.83
N GLN A 87 20.67 12.05 18.74
CA GLN A 87 20.45 10.65 18.38
C GLN A 87 19.19 10.47 17.52
N LEU A 88 18.09 11.12 17.90
CA LEU A 88 16.83 11.05 17.16
C LEU A 88 16.93 11.75 15.79
N GLU A 89 17.58 12.92 15.72
CA GLU A 89 17.89 13.63 14.47
C GLU A 89 18.69 12.74 13.52
N GLY A 90 19.75 12.10 14.02
CA GLY A 90 20.59 11.20 13.23
C GLY A 90 19.85 9.98 12.69
N GLY A 91 18.88 9.46 13.46
CA GLY A 91 18.09 8.27 13.12
C GLY A 91 16.81 8.51 12.34
N ILE A 92 16.38 9.77 12.14
CA ILE A 92 15.04 10.08 11.61
C ILE A 92 14.81 9.56 10.19
N LEU A 93 15.83 9.50 9.33
CA LEU A 93 15.70 8.97 7.97
C LEU A 93 15.51 7.44 7.95
N GLU A 94 16.16 6.73 8.88
CA GLU A 94 15.95 5.29 9.06
C GLU A 94 14.53 5.03 9.56
N ASP A 95 14.11 5.77 10.60
CA ASP A 95 12.75 5.67 11.15
C ASP A 95 11.68 5.99 10.09
N ALA A 96 11.90 7.05 9.30
CA ALA A 96 11.01 7.47 8.22
C ALA A 96 10.87 6.44 7.10
N THR A 97 11.82 5.50 7.00
CA THR A 97 11.83 4.44 5.99
C THR A 97 11.34 3.11 6.54
N ALA A 98 11.80 2.73 7.72
CA ALA A 98 11.52 1.42 8.32
C ALA A 98 10.16 1.39 9.02
N ASN A 99 9.81 2.46 9.73
CA ASN A 99 8.70 2.48 10.67
C ASN A 99 7.48 3.18 10.08
N THR A 100 7.62 4.43 9.61
CA THR A 100 6.49 5.22 9.08
C THR A 100 6.34 5.14 7.56
N GLN A 101 7.40 4.74 6.84
CA GLN A 101 7.44 4.64 5.36
C GLN A 101 7.09 5.94 4.62
N VAL A 102 7.27 7.09 5.27
CA VAL A 102 7.14 8.42 4.64
C VAL A 102 8.21 8.63 3.57
N VAL A 103 9.35 7.97 3.71
CA VAL A 103 10.47 8.00 2.77
C VAL A 103 10.71 6.58 2.26
N ASN A 104 10.82 6.40 0.94
CA ASN A 104 11.17 5.08 0.38
C ASN A 104 12.69 4.83 0.45
N ARG A 105 13.11 3.57 0.28
CA ARG A 105 14.53 3.17 0.40
C ARG A 105 15.47 3.93 -0.55
N ILE A 106 15.06 4.20 -1.78
CA ILE A 106 15.90 4.92 -2.75
C ILE A 106 16.05 6.38 -2.32
N ALA A 107 14.94 7.02 -1.93
CA ALA A 107 14.95 8.37 -1.39
C ALA A 107 15.83 8.47 -0.14
N ARG A 108 15.77 7.50 0.78
CA ARG A 108 16.65 7.42 1.94
C ARG A 108 18.12 7.46 1.53
N THR A 109 18.52 6.69 0.53
CA THR A 109 19.92 6.69 0.04
C THR A 109 20.37 8.08 -0.43
N HIS A 110 19.52 8.84 -1.10
CA HIS A 110 19.84 10.20 -1.52
C HIS A 110 19.89 11.19 -0.35
N LEU A 111 18.97 11.08 0.61
CA LEU A 111 18.89 11.99 1.77
C LEU A 111 19.98 11.70 2.80
N GLU A 112 20.42 10.45 2.93
CA GLU A 112 21.53 10.09 3.81
C GLU A 112 22.83 10.76 3.35
N ARG A 113 23.03 10.91 2.03
CA ARG A 113 24.18 11.66 1.49
C ARG A 113 24.17 13.12 1.93
N LEU A 114 23.01 13.77 2.01
CA LEU A 114 22.90 15.13 2.57
C LEU A 114 23.34 15.14 4.05
N ARG A 115 22.95 14.13 4.84
CA ARG A 115 23.37 14.03 6.24
C ARG A 115 24.88 13.92 6.38
N GLU A 116 25.49 13.03 5.60
CA GLU A 116 26.94 12.80 5.61
C GLU A 116 27.71 14.03 5.12
N ASP A 117 27.30 14.68 4.03
CA ASP A 117 27.93 15.91 3.54
C ASP A 117 27.75 17.07 4.54
N ARG A 118 26.60 17.17 5.22
CA ARG A 118 26.39 18.10 6.33
C ARG A 118 27.32 17.80 7.49
N HIS A 119 27.55 16.52 7.82
CA HIS A 119 28.45 16.12 8.88
C HIS A 119 29.89 16.56 8.57
N LEU A 120 30.36 16.31 7.34
CA LEU A 120 31.66 16.82 6.86
C LEU A 120 31.73 18.35 6.87
N CYS A 121 30.62 19.04 6.60
CA CYS A 121 30.57 20.50 6.70
C CYS A 121 30.63 21.01 8.14
N ALA A 122 30.12 20.27 9.13
CA ALA A 122 30.03 20.72 10.51
C ALA A 122 31.25 20.35 11.36
N HIS A 123 31.95 19.27 11.01
CA HIS A 123 33.11 18.78 11.74
C HIS A 123 34.41 19.14 10.99
N PRO A 124 35.25 20.05 11.53
CA PRO A 124 36.58 20.26 10.99
C PRO A 124 37.39 18.96 11.13
N ALA A 125 37.98 18.50 10.03
CA ALA A 125 38.96 17.42 10.08
C ALA A 125 40.24 17.97 10.75
N PHE A 126 40.48 17.62 12.01
CA PHE A 126 41.71 17.97 12.72
C PHE A 126 42.84 16.99 12.38
N SER A 127 43.16 16.81 11.10
CA SER A 127 44.41 16.18 10.68
C SER A 127 45.31 17.23 10.03
N ALA A 128 46.63 17.07 10.20
CA ALA A 128 47.63 18.04 9.72
C ALA A 128 47.65 18.23 8.18
N GLU A 129 46.86 17.44 7.44
CA GLU A 129 46.81 17.39 5.98
C GLU A 129 45.37 17.51 5.42
N ALA A 130 44.34 17.70 6.26
CA ALA A 130 42.96 17.72 5.77
C ALA A 130 42.44 19.13 5.51
N ASP A 131 42.21 19.45 4.23
CA ASP A 131 41.39 20.58 3.84
C ASP A 131 39.96 20.42 4.40
N LEU A 132 39.36 21.54 4.83
CA LEU A 132 37.94 21.59 5.18
C LEU A 132 37.11 21.15 3.98
N PHE A 133 36.16 20.24 4.19
CA PHE A 133 35.23 19.83 3.12
C PHE A 133 34.51 21.05 2.53
N ALA A 134 34.72 21.28 1.24
CA ALA A 134 34.14 22.36 0.47
C ALA A 134 33.24 21.77 -0.63
N PRO A 135 31.91 21.70 -0.42
CA PRO A 135 31.01 21.17 -1.44
C PRO A 135 30.95 22.10 -2.66
N SER A 136 30.79 21.54 -3.86
CA SER A 136 30.57 22.35 -5.06
C SER A 136 29.16 22.93 -5.11
N PRO A 137 28.92 24.02 -5.85
CA PRO A 137 27.57 24.56 -6.06
C PRO A 137 26.58 23.52 -6.61
N GLU A 138 27.03 22.63 -7.49
CA GLU A 138 26.21 21.59 -8.11
C GLU A 138 25.80 20.52 -7.09
N LEU A 139 26.71 20.13 -6.20
CA LEU A 139 26.42 19.18 -5.12
C LEU A 139 25.38 19.75 -4.15
N VAL A 140 25.55 21.01 -3.74
CA VAL A 140 24.57 21.68 -2.88
C VAL A 140 23.21 21.75 -3.56
N ARG A 141 23.18 22.11 -4.84
CA ARG A 141 21.93 22.18 -5.60
C ARG A 141 21.23 20.83 -5.70
N LEU A 142 21.96 19.75 -5.96
CA LEU A 142 21.42 18.40 -5.98
C LEU A 142 20.69 18.08 -4.66
N HIS A 143 21.31 18.42 -3.53
CA HIS A 143 20.71 18.21 -2.21
C HIS A 143 19.46 19.08 -1.98
N LEU A 144 19.48 20.34 -2.40
CA LEU A 144 18.31 21.23 -2.31
C LEU A 144 17.13 20.67 -3.12
N VAL A 145 17.37 20.23 -4.36
CA VAL A 145 16.37 19.60 -5.21
C VAL A 145 15.83 18.33 -4.56
N ASN A 146 16.71 17.42 -4.12
CA ASN A 146 16.33 16.17 -3.49
C ASN A 146 15.52 16.37 -2.22
N ALA A 147 15.89 17.32 -1.35
CA ALA A 147 15.13 17.61 -0.14
C ALA A 147 13.69 18.00 -0.48
N VAL A 148 13.49 18.88 -1.46
CA VAL A 148 12.14 19.30 -1.90
C VAL A 148 11.40 18.15 -2.56
N ASP A 149 12.00 17.50 -3.55
CA ASP A 149 11.36 16.47 -4.36
C ASP A 149 11.00 15.23 -3.54
N LEU A 150 11.87 14.83 -2.62
CA LEU A 150 11.71 13.58 -1.88
C LEU A 150 11.00 13.76 -0.53
N VAL A 151 11.03 14.97 0.04
CA VAL A 151 10.46 15.25 1.36
C VAL A 151 9.54 16.47 1.33
N LEU A 152 10.05 17.70 1.19
CA LEU A 152 9.27 18.90 1.53
C LEU A 152 8.04 19.17 0.63
N SER A 153 8.02 18.64 -0.59
CA SER A 153 6.85 18.69 -1.49
C SER A 153 5.90 17.49 -1.35
N GLN A 154 6.34 16.44 -0.65
CA GLN A 154 5.57 15.21 -0.45
C GLN A 154 4.59 15.35 0.72
N GLU A 155 3.51 14.59 0.68
CA GLU A 155 2.60 14.44 1.82
C GLU A 155 3.09 13.35 2.77
N PRO A 156 2.72 13.41 4.06
CA PRO A 156 2.83 12.24 4.93
C PRO A 156 2.05 11.07 4.33
N LEU A 157 2.70 9.93 4.10
CA LEU A 157 2.10 8.77 3.43
C LEU A 157 1.64 7.72 4.44
N GLN A 158 0.34 7.41 4.40
CA GLN A 158 -0.38 6.48 5.27
C GLN A 158 -0.41 5.03 4.72
N GLY A 159 0.71 4.52 4.21
CA GLY A 159 0.73 3.25 3.46
C GLY A 159 0.38 2.01 4.31
N LYS A 160 0.89 1.92 5.54
CA LYS A 160 0.61 0.84 6.50
C LYS A 160 -0.67 1.06 7.29
N ALA A 161 -0.92 2.29 7.73
CA ALA A 161 -2.05 2.58 8.60
C ALA A 161 -3.43 2.36 7.93
N ILE A 162 -3.57 2.52 6.60
CA ILE A 162 -4.84 2.16 5.92
C ILE A 162 -5.13 0.66 6.04
N PHE A 163 -4.10 -0.18 5.90
CA PHE A 163 -4.26 -1.64 6.02
C PHE A 163 -4.59 -2.03 7.46
N GLU A 164 -3.88 -1.50 8.45
CA GLU A 164 -4.12 -1.78 9.88
C GLU A 164 -5.51 -1.29 10.30
N LEU A 165 -5.92 -0.10 9.85
CA LEU A 165 -7.24 0.44 10.10
C LEU A 165 -8.34 -0.42 9.47
N TYR A 166 -8.18 -0.81 8.19
CA TYR A 166 -9.13 -1.69 7.53
C TYR A 166 -9.18 -3.08 8.18
N ASP A 167 -8.04 -3.65 8.58
CA ASP A 167 -7.94 -4.94 9.26
C ASP A 167 -8.76 -4.94 10.57
N ILE A 168 -8.63 -3.90 11.38
CA ILE A 168 -9.42 -3.72 12.61
C ILE A 168 -10.91 -3.52 12.27
N ASP A 169 -11.21 -2.61 11.35
CA ASP A 169 -12.58 -2.24 11.02
C ASP A 169 -13.35 -3.43 10.44
N VAL A 170 -12.80 -4.17 9.47
CA VAL A 170 -13.48 -5.28 8.77
C VAL A 170 -13.79 -6.47 9.68
N GLN A 171 -12.98 -6.66 10.72
CA GLN A 171 -13.20 -7.65 11.78
C GLN A 171 -14.21 -7.19 12.83
N SER A 172 -14.46 -5.88 12.94
CA SER A 172 -15.34 -5.33 13.96
C SER A 172 -16.83 -5.64 13.69
N PRO A 173 -17.66 -5.71 14.75
CA PRO A 173 -19.12 -5.75 14.62
C PRO A 173 -19.72 -4.50 13.96
N GLY A 174 -19.00 -3.38 13.97
CA GLY A 174 -19.43 -2.11 13.39
C GLY A 174 -19.25 -2.01 11.87
N PHE A 175 -18.55 -2.96 11.25
CA PHE A 175 -18.40 -2.95 9.79
C PHE A 175 -19.74 -3.28 9.10
N PRO A 176 -20.13 -2.52 8.06
CA PRO A 176 -21.38 -2.78 7.35
C PRO A 176 -21.46 -4.20 6.76
N THR A 177 -22.66 -4.79 6.78
CA THR A 177 -22.92 -6.11 6.18
C THR A 177 -23.73 -6.04 4.89
N GLU A 178 -24.51 -4.98 4.71
CA GLU A 178 -25.26 -4.71 3.48
C GLU A 178 -24.31 -4.25 2.37
N TYR A 179 -24.44 -4.85 1.18
CA TYR A 179 -23.57 -4.60 0.03
C TYR A 179 -23.39 -3.10 -0.27
N ALA A 180 -24.49 -2.35 -0.45
CA ALA A 180 -24.44 -0.92 -0.77
C ALA A 180 -23.73 -0.10 0.32
N ARG A 181 -23.97 -0.43 1.59
CA ARG A 181 -23.31 0.26 2.72
C ARG A 181 -21.82 -0.03 2.80
N ILE A 182 -21.37 -1.23 2.40
CA ILE A 182 -19.94 -1.54 2.31
C ILE A 182 -19.28 -0.65 1.25
N LEU A 183 -19.90 -0.50 0.08
CA LEU A 183 -19.36 0.34 -1.00
C LEU A 183 -19.18 1.79 -0.52
N ASP A 184 -20.22 2.38 0.08
CA ASP A 184 -20.16 3.76 0.55
C ASP A 184 -19.20 3.95 1.74
N TYR A 185 -19.16 3.00 2.68
CA TYR A 185 -18.23 3.05 3.80
C TYR A 185 -16.77 2.97 3.33
N VAL A 186 -16.48 2.05 2.40
CA VAL A 186 -15.13 1.87 1.88
C VAL A 186 -14.67 3.08 1.10
N ASP A 187 -15.56 3.65 0.28
CA ASP A 187 -15.30 4.89 -0.45
C ASP A 187 -14.94 6.05 0.49
N GLN A 188 -15.80 6.32 1.46
CA GLN A 188 -15.63 7.45 2.39
C GLN A 188 -14.40 7.32 3.28
N ARG A 189 -14.08 6.10 3.73
CA ARG A 189 -13.04 5.87 4.75
C ARG A 189 -11.68 5.49 4.16
N TYR A 190 -11.63 4.86 2.99
CA TYR A 190 -10.39 4.34 2.42
C TYR A 190 -10.09 4.80 0.98
N LEU A 191 -10.99 5.53 0.29
CA LEU A 191 -10.78 5.95 -1.11
C LEU A 191 -10.83 7.48 -1.32
N ALA A 192 -11.93 8.16 -0.94
CA ALA A 192 -12.27 9.52 -1.38
C ALA A 192 -11.23 10.61 -1.02
N ARG A 193 -10.36 10.36 -0.04
CA ARG A 193 -9.29 11.27 0.40
C ARG A 193 -7.93 10.58 0.50
N VAL A 194 -7.79 9.45 -0.21
CA VAL A 194 -6.59 8.63 -0.20
C VAL A 194 -5.90 8.77 -1.56
N ARG A 195 -4.58 8.97 -1.55
CA ARG A 195 -3.77 9.06 -2.77
C ARG A 195 -3.91 7.80 -3.63
N ALA A 196 -3.91 7.98 -4.95
CA ALA A 196 -3.99 6.89 -5.92
C ALA A 196 -3.00 5.74 -5.64
N GLN A 197 -1.75 6.01 -5.25
CA GLN A 197 -0.77 4.97 -4.90
C GLN A 197 -1.18 4.11 -3.69
N ASN A 198 -1.79 4.72 -2.68
CA ASN A 198 -2.24 4.00 -1.49
C ASN A 198 -3.50 3.20 -1.81
N VAL A 199 -4.40 3.75 -2.63
CA VAL A 199 -5.56 3.01 -3.16
C VAL A 199 -5.10 1.82 -4.02
N ARG A 200 -4.05 1.98 -4.84
CA ARG A 200 -3.42 0.88 -5.60
C ARG A 200 -2.93 -0.24 -4.67
N ASN A 201 -2.19 0.12 -3.63
CA ASN A 201 -1.67 -0.84 -2.67
C ASN A 201 -2.82 -1.55 -1.93
N PHE A 202 -3.82 -0.80 -1.46
CA PHE A 202 -4.99 -1.32 -0.78
C PHE A 202 -5.79 -2.30 -1.65
N GLY A 203 -6.15 -1.90 -2.88
CA GLY A 203 -6.83 -2.77 -3.84
C GLY A 203 -6.03 -4.04 -4.17
N THR A 204 -4.72 -3.93 -4.30
CA THR A 204 -3.84 -5.09 -4.52
C THR A 204 -3.84 -6.05 -3.32
N VAL A 205 -3.88 -5.53 -2.09
CA VAL A 205 -3.95 -6.37 -0.87
C VAL A 205 -5.30 -7.05 -0.74
N LEU A 206 -6.42 -6.35 -1.01
CA LEU A 206 -7.74 -6.96 -1.06
C LEU A 206 -7.78 -8.11 -2.09
N ALA A 207 -7.24 -7.90 -3.28
CA ALA A 207 -7.17 -8.94 -4.31
C ALA A 207 -6.28 -10.12 -3.90
N LYS A 208 -5.12 -9.88 -3.26
CA LYS A 208 -4.26 -10.95 -2.71
C LYS A 208 -4.96 -11.74 -1.62
N SER A 209 -5.77 -11.10 -0.78
CA SER A 209 -6.58 -11.79 0.22
C SER A 209 -7.55 -12.76 -0.44
N ILE A 210 -8.25 -12.33 -1.48
CA ILE A 210 -9.21 -13.21 -2.19
C ILE A 210 -8.49 -14.33 -2.95
N LEU A 211 -7.37 -14.04 -3.62
CA LEU A 211 -6.68 -14.99 -4.51
C LEU A 211 -5.72 -15.94 -3.79
N LYS A 212 -5.07 -15.49 -2.71
CA LYS A 212 -4.04 -16.25 -1.99
C LYS A 212 -4.38 -16.54 -0.53
N GLY A 213 -5.48 -16.00 0.01
CA GLY A 213 -5.85 -16.17 1.42
C GLY A 213 -4.88 -15.48 2.37
N VAL A 214 -4.25 -14.39 1.93
CA VAL A 214 -3.30 -13.62 2.74
C VAL A 214 -3.77 -12.16 2.81
N PRO A 215 -4.01 -11.61 4.01
CA PRO A 215 -3.73 -12.21 5.31
C PRO A 215 -4.79 -13.25 5.74
N ALA A 216 -4.40 -14.25 6.52
CA ALA A 216 -5.23 -15.42 6.84
C ALA A 216 -6.48 -15.09 7.65
N GLN A 217 -6.42 -14.05 8.49
CA GLN A 217 -7.57 -13.61 9.29
C GLN A 217 -8.73 -13.06 8.45
N TRP A 218 -8.51 -12.71 7.17
CA TRP A 218 -9.57 -12.24 6.28
C TRP A 218 -10.30 -13.37 5.56
N GLU A 219 -9.80 -14.61 5.63
CA GLU A 219 -10.41 -15.78 5.00
C GLU A 219 -11.92 -15.94 5.31
N PRO A 220 -12.40 -15.82 6.58
CA PRO A 220 -13.83 -15.92 6.88
C PRO A 220 -14.62 -14.67 6.45
N LEU A 221 -13.95 -13.58 6.07
CA LEU A 221 -14.56 -12.26 5.81
C LEU A 221 -14.79 -11.98 4.33
N HIS A 222 -14.68 -12.97 3.44
CA HIS A 222 -14.83 -12.79 1.98
C HIS A 222 -16.10 -12.01 1.58
N ARG A 223 -17.22 -12.18 2.31
CA ARG A 223 -18.49 -11.43 2.09
C ARG A 223 -18.36 -9.92 2.31
N LYS A 224 -17.33 -9.47 3.04
CA LYS A 224 -16.96 -8.06 3.25
C LYS A 224 -15.83 -7.63 2.31
N ILE A 225 -14.82 -8.49 2.10
CA ILE A 225 -13.64 -8.19 1.27
C ILE A 225 -14.01 -8.03 -0.22
N ILE A 226 -14.86 -8.90 -0.77
CA ILE A 226 -15.25 -8.83 -2.19
C ILE A 226 -15.95 -7.49 -2.50
N PRO A 227 -17.02 -7.07 -1.78
CA PRO A 227 -17.63 -5.76 -1.99
C PRO A 227 -16.66 -4.59 -1.75
N SER A 228 -15.68 -4.75 -0.86
CA SER A 228 -14.65 -3.72 -0.66
C SER A 228 -13.75 -3.55 -1.88
N LEU A 229 -13.36 -4.64 -2.55
CA LEU A 229 -12.64 -4.57 -3.82
C LEU A 229 -13.52 -4.04 -4.96
N VAL A 230 -14.82 -4.35 -4.93
CA VAL A 230 -15.79 -3.73 -5.86
C VAL A 230 -15.86 -2.21 -5.65
N ALA A 231 -15.87 -1.73 -4.41
CA ALA A 231 -15.82 -0.30 -4.12
C ALA A 231 -14.57 0.36 -4.73
N VAL A 232 -13.41 -0.30 -4.63
CA VAL A 232 -12.17 0.18 -5.28
C VAL A 232 -12.33 0.25 -6.80
N ARG A 233 -12.89 -0.79 -7.42
CA ARG A 233 -13.17 -0.79 -8.88
C ARG A 233 -14.07 0.37 -9.31
N GLU A 234 -15.13 0.61 -8.57
CA GLU A 234 -16.20 1.54 -8.98
C GLU A 234 -15.91 2.99 -8.60
N ARG A 235 -15.19 3.22 -7.49
CA ARG A 235 -14.98 4.56 -6.91
C ARG A 235 -13.57 5.10 -7.11
N ALA A 236 -12.59 4.25 -7.47
CA ALA A 236 -11.20 4.66 -7.69
C ALA A 236 -10.75 4.53 -9.16
N ALA A 237 -11.44 5.22 -10.07
CA ALA A 237 -11.22 5.14 -11.51
C ALA A 237 -9.76 5.39 -11.93
N GLU A 238 -9.05 6.30 -11.26
CA GLU A 238 -7.65 6.62 -11.57
C GLU A 238 -6.68 5.48 -11.18
N ALA A 239 -6.98 4.74 -10.12
CA ALA A 239 -6.10 3.68 -9.61
C ALA A 239 -6.43 2.30 -10.20
N TRP A 240 -7.68 2.08 -10.65
CA TRP A 240 -8.16 0.78 -11.09
C TRP A 240 -7.36 0.14 -12.25
N PRO A 241 -6.93 0.85 -13.30
CA PRO A 241 -6.18 0.22 -14.40
C PRO A 241 -4.89 -0.48 -13.93
N ASP A 242 -4.14 0.17 -13.04
CA ASP A 242 -2.92 -0.39 -12.46
C ASP A 242 -3.22 -1.59 -11.55
N ILE A 243 -4.30 -1.50 -10.76
CA ILE A 243 -4.75 -2.59 -9.89
C ILE A 243 -5.19 -3.79 -10.73
N SER A 244 -6.00 -3.57 -11.77
CA SER A 244 -6.47 -4.59 -12.70
C SER A 244 -5.28 -5.32 -13.34
N LEU A 245 -4.28 -4.58 -13.84
CA LEU A 245 -3.07 -5.17 -14.40
C LEU A 245 -2.30 -6.00 -13.36
N ALA A 246 -2.20 -5.54 -12.11
CA ALA A 246 -1.56 -6.28 -11.03
C ALA A 246 -2.33 -7.56 -10.68
N ILE A 247 -3.68 -7.53 -10.72
CA ILE A 247 -4.55 -8.69 -10.49
C ILE A 247 -4.39 -9.71 -11.62
N VAL A 248 -4.39 -9.29 -12.89
CA VAL A 248 -4.15 -10.20 -14.04
C VAL A 248 -2.82 -10.92 -13.87
N ARG A 249 -1.75 -10.17 -13.58
CA ARG A 249 -0.42 -10.76 -13.31
C ARG A 249 -0.44 -11.71 -12.11
N LEU A 250 -1.22 -11.41 -11.07
CA LEU A 250 -1.33 -12.27 -9.90
C LEU A 250 -2.02 -13.60 -10.23
N ILE A 251 -3.06 -13.58 -11.07
CA ILE A 251 -3.79 -14.77 -11.52
C ILE A 251 -2.92 -15.61 -12.47
N ASP A 252 -2.22 -14.98 -13.41
CA ASP A 252 -1.34 -15.68 -14.36
C ASP A 252 -0.16 -16.40 -13.67
N ASN A 253 0.28 -15.89 -12.52
CA ASN A 253 1.38 -16.47 -11.73
C ASN A 253 0.90 -17.23 -10.48
N LEU A 254 -0.37 -17.62 -10.43
CA LEU A 254 -0.97 -18.22 -9.26
C LEU A 254 -0.54 -19.68 -9.07
N GLU A 255 -0.20 -20.09 -7.84
CA GLU A 255 0.17 -21.47 -7.55
C GLU A 255 -1.03 -22.42 -7.76
N PRO A 256 -0.83 -23.69 -8.18
CA PRO A 256 -1.92 -24.62 -8.46
C PRO A 256 -2.96 -24.76 -7.33
N ALA A 257 -2.51 -24.73 -6.07
CA ALA A 257 -3.37 -24.82 -4.88
C ALA A 257 -4.38 -23.67 -4.77
N ASN A 258 -4.08 -22.52 -5.37
CA ASN A 258 -4.92 -21.31 -5.30
C ASN A 258 -5.84 -21.16 -6.54
N ARG A 259 -5.75 -22.03 -7.55
CA ARG A 259 -6.61 -21.96 -8.75
C ARG A 259 -8.12 -22.03 -8.47
N PRO A 260 -8.62 -22.83 -7.50
CA PRO A 260 -10.02 -22.77 -7.09
C PRO A 260 -10.48 -21.37 -6.67
N ARG A 261 -9.61 -20.60 -6.00
CA ARG A 261 -9.88 -19.21 -5.60
C ARG A 261 -9.91 -18.27 -6.80
N ALA A 262 -9.08 -18.49 -7.82
CA ALA A 262 -9.14 -17.72 -9.06
C ALA A 262 -10.47 -17.93 -9.82
N ILE A 263 -10.99 -19.16 -9.86
CA ILE A 263 -12.31 -19.45 -10.46
C ILE A 263 -13.41 -18.69 -9.71
N ALA A 264 -13.38 -18.73 -8.36
CA ALA A 264 -14.30 -17.96 -7.53
C ALA A 264 -14.15 -16.43 -7.72
N PHE A 265 -12.91 -15.95 -7.89
CA PHE A 265 -12.63 -14.54 -8.17
C PHE A 265 -13.24 -14.11 -9.52
N ILE A 266 -13.08 -14.90 -10.58
CA ILE A 266 -13.65 -14.60 -11.90
C ILE A 266 -15.18 -14.60 -11.84
N ALA A 267 -15.80 -15.41 -10.99
CA ALA A 267 -17.25 -15.34 -10.77
C ALA A 267 -17.70 -13.99 -10.19
N ALA A 268 -16.88 -13.36 -9.34
CA ALA A 268 -17.13 -12.03 -8.79
C ALA A 268 -16.72 -10.89 -9.74
N PHE A 269 -15.69 -11.12 -10.57
CA PHE A 269 -15.16 -10.15 -11.54
C PHE A 269 -14.98 -10.80 -12.94
N PRO A 270 -16.09 -11.03 -13.69
CA PRO A 270 -16.05 -11.79 -14.95
C PRO A 270 -15.22 -11.11 -16.06
N ASP A 271 -15.05 -9.80 -15.97
CA ASP A 271 -14.27 -8.97 -16.90
C ASP A 271 -12.77 -9.29 -16.90
N PHE A 272 -12.27 -10.01 -15.90
CA PHE A 272 -10.88 -10.48 -15.87
C PHE A 272 -10.61 -11.67 -16.78
N TRP A 273 -11.59 -12.54 -17.04
CA TRP A 273 -11.40 -13.74 -17.87
C TRP A 273 -10.73 -13.46 -19.24
N PRO A 274 -11.23 -12.52 -20.06
CA PRO A 274 -10.62 -12.24 -21.37
C PRO A 274 -9.22 -11.62 -21.28
N GLN A 275 -8.80 -11.11 -20.11
CA GLN A 275 -7.50 -10.47 -19.90
C GLN A 275 -6.39 -11.48 -19.55
N LEU A 276 -6.75 -12.72 -19.18
CA LEU A 276 -5.81 -13.75 -18.77
C LEU A 276 -5.09 -14.38 -19.97
N GLN A 277 -3.87 -14.88 -19.73
CA GLN A 277 -3.14 -15.63 -20.73
C GLN A 277 -3.83 -16.97 -21.06
N GLU A 278 -3.71 -17.45 -22.31
CA GLU A 278 -4.29 -18.73 -22.72
C GLU A 278 -3.85 -19.94 -21.86
N PRO A 279 -2.57 -20.07 -21.45
CA PRO A 279 -2.17 -21.15 -20.54
C PRO A 279 -2.89 -21.09 -19.19
N THR A 280 -3.09 -19.90 -18.64
CA THR A 280 -3.83 -19.69 -17.39
C THR A 280 -5.29 -20.11 -17.55
N ARG A 281 -5.95 -19.66 -18.63
CA ARG A 281 -7.34 -20.05 -18.93
C ARG A 281 -7.50 -21.56 -19.09
N THR A 282 -6.58 -22.19 -19.80
CA THR A 282 -6.51 -23.65 -19.95
C THR A 282 -6.34 -24.34 -18.60
N ALA A 283 -5.43 -23.86 -17.75
CA ALA A 283 -5.18 -24.44 -16.43
C ALA A 283 -6.36 -24.29 -15.47
N LEU A 284 -7.10 -23.17 -15.53
CA LEU A 284 -8.32 -22.97 -14.74
C LEU A 284 -9.44 -23.92 -15.19
N GLN A 285 -9.63 -24.07 -16.51
CA GLN A 285 -10.61 -25.04 -17.04
C GLN A 285 -10.25 -26.47 -16.62
N ALA A 286 -8.99 -26.88 -16.79
CA ALA A 286 -8.52 -28.19 -16.37
C ALA A 286 -8.63 -28.41 -14.85
N THR A 287 -8.57 -27.35 -14.04
CA THR A 287 -8.79 -27.45 -12.58
C THR A 287 -10.23 -27.88 -12.27
N ILE A 288 -11.20 -27.42 -13.06
CA ILE A 288 -12.61 -27.81 -12.91
C ILE A 288 -12.82 -29.22 -13.47
N ASP A 289 -12.31 -29.49 -14.68
CA ASP A 289 -12.53 -30.76 -15.37
C ASP A 289 -11.98 -31.96 -14.59
N ASN A 290 -10.90 -31.75 -13.84
CA ASN A 290 -10.26 -32.78 -12.99
C ASN A 290 -10.71 -32.74 -11.53
N ALA A 291 -11.68 -31.89 -11.16
CA ALA A 291 -12.16 -31.81 -9.79
C ALA A 291 -12.99 -33.04 -9.42
N ASP A 292 -12.68 -33.67 -8.28
CA ASP A 292 -13.47 -34.75 -7.71
C ASP A 292 -14.51 -34.18 -6.72
N PRO A 293 -15.83 -34.39 -6.95
CA PRO A 293 -16.87 -33.95 -6.03
C PRO A 293 -16.71 -34.47 -4.59
N ALA A 294 -16.09 -35.64 -4.41
CA ALA A 294 -15.89 -36.24 -3.08
C ALA A 294 -14.70 -35.62 -2.32
N ALA A 295 -13.71 -35.09 -3.03
CA ALA A 295 -12.49 -34.50 -2.46
C ALA A 295 -12.53 -32.96 -2.37
N LEU A 296 -13.66 -32.34 -2.72
CA LEU A 296 -13.78 -30.88 -2.79
C LEU A 296 -13.80 -30.27 -1.38
N ALA A 297 -12.69 -29.64 -0.99
CA ALA A 297 -12.55 -28.98 0.31
C ALA A 297 -12.96 -27.49 0.29
N ASP A 298 -12.89 -26.84 -0.88
CA ASP A 298 -13.19 -25.42 -1.04
C ASP A 298 -14.39 -25.23 -1.98
N TYR A 299 -15.58 -25.02 -1.40
CA TYR A 299 -16.82 -24.85 -2.15
C TYR A 299 -16.92 -23.52 -2.91
N ARG A 300 -16.00 -22.57 -2.69
CA ARG A 300 -16.01 -21.28 -3.41
C ARG A 300 -15.81 -21.45 -4.91
N ILE A 301 -15.12 -22.51 -5.33
CA ILE A 301 -14.95 -22.85 -6.76
C ILE A 301 -16.30 -22.96 -7.49
N LEU A 302 -17.35 -23.38 -6.78
CA LEU A 302 -18.69 -23.57 -7.35
C LEU A 302 -19.34 -22.25 -7.77
N ALA A 303 -18.87 -21.10 -7.25
CA ALA A 303 -19.27 -19.78 -7.72
C ALA A 303 -19.05 -19.62 -9.23
N GLY A 304 -18.05 -20.31 -9.79
CA GLY A 304 -17.78 -20.32 -11.22
C GLY A 304 -18.97 -20.76 -12.08
N VAL A 305 -20.01 -21.40 -11.53
CA VAL A 305 -21.20 -21.82 -12.30
C VAL A 305 -21.94 -20.62 -12.92
N THR A 306 -21.76 -19.43 -12.35
CA THR A 306 -22.30 -18.17 -12.88
C THR A 306 -21.54 -17.66 -14.11
N VAL A 307 -20.35 -18.21 -14.38
CA VAL A 307 -19.47 -17.84 -15.49
C VAL A 307 -19.75 -18.77 -16.67
N PRO A 308 -20.16 -18.26 -17.85
CA PRO A 308 -20.56 -19.08 -18.99
C PRO A 308 -19.51 -20.13 -19.40
N GLN A 309 -18.23 -19.77 -19.32
CA GLN A 309 -17.10 -20.62 -19.70
C GLN A 309 -16.94 -21.84 -18.79
N PHE A 310 -17.21 -21.69 -17.49
CA PHE A 310 -17.05 -22.75 -16.49
C PHE A 310 -18.33 -23.56 -16.26
N ARG A 311 -19.49 -23.00 -16.62
CA ARG A 311 -20.80 -23.53 -16.28
C ARG A 311 -21.01 -24.98 -16.70
N ALA A 312 -20.66 -25.32 -17.95
CA ALA A 312 -20.87 -26.66 -18.48
C ALA A 312 -20.07 -27.74 -17.72
N ALA A 313 -18.86 -27.41 -17.25
CA ALA A 313 -18.01 -28.31 -16.49
C ALA A 313 -18.39 -28.37 -15.00
N LEU A 314 -18.89 -27.27 -14.42
CA LEU A 314 -19.30 -27.21 -13.01
C LEU A 314 -20.64 -27.86 -12.71
N LEU A 315 -21.58 -27.90 -13.66
CA LEU A 315 -22.90 -28.52 -13.43
C LEU A 315 -22.80 -30.02 -13.09
N PRO A 316 -22.02 -30.86 -13.81
CA PRO A 316 -21.77 -32.25 -13.41
C PRO A 316 -21.08 -32.38 -12.05
N LEU A 317 -20.13 -31.48 -11.74
CA LEU A 317 -19.44 -31.46 -10.44
C LEU A 317 -20.44 -31.21 -9.29
N ILE A 318 -21.30 -30.19 -9.43
CA ILE A 318 -22.37 -29.88 -8.46
C ILE A 318 -23.33 -31.06 -8.35
N ALA A 319 -23.76 -31.63 -9.48
CA ALA A 319 -24.61 -32.80 -9.52
C ALA A 319 -23.96 -34.05 -8.91
N GLY A 320 -22.63 -34.08 -8.75
CA GLY A 320 -21.88 -35.15 -8.10
C GLY A 320 -21.83 -35.05 -6.58
N LEU A 321 -22.07 -33.88 -5.98
CA LEU A 321 -22.00 -33.66 -4.54
C LEU A 321 -23.02 -34.52 -3.78
N ASN A 322 -22.61 -35.06 -2.63
CA ASN A 322 -23.53 -35.70 -1.68
C ASN A 322 -24.34 -34.63 -0.92
N ARG A 323 -25.36 -35.06 -0.17
CA ARG A 323 -26.25 -34.14 0.55
C ARG A 323 -25.51 -33.27 1.57
N GLU A 324 -24.55 -33.84 2.29
CA GLU A 324 -23.76 -33.12 3.31
C GLU A 324 -22.91 -32.01 2.68
N ASN A 325 -22.16 -32.34 1.62
CA ASN A 325 -21.34 -31.41 0.86
C ASN A 325 -22.19 -30.32 0.20
N LEU A 326 -23.39 -30.65 -0.29
CA LEU A 326 -24.30 -29.69 -0.88
C LEU A 326 -24.84 -28.68 0.15
N VAL A 327 -25.20 -29.15 1.35
CA VAL A 327 -25.61 -28.27 2.46
C VAL A 327 -24.44 -27.36 2.89
N ALA A 328 -23.23 -27.91 3.01
CA ALA A 328 -22.03 -27.13 3.33
C ALA A 328 -21.73 -26.08 2.25
N ALA A 329 -21.83 -26.45 0.97
CA ALA A 329 -21.66 -25.54 -0.15
C ALA A 329 -22.67 -24.38 -0.10
N ILE A 330 -23.95 -24.68 0.12
CA ILE A 330 -25.01 -23.66 0.23
C ILE A 330 -24.79 -22.73 1.41
N ALA A 331 -24.38 -23.27 2.57
CA ALA A 331 -24.06 -22.45 3.74
C ALA A 331 -22.88 -21.49 3.46
N SER A 332 -21.88 -21.95 2.69
CA SER A 332 -20.75 -21.12 2.28
C SER A 332 -21.17 -20.03 1.29
N GLN A 333 -21.94 -20.38 0.26
CA GLN A 333 -22.40 -19.46 -0.78
C GLN A 333 -23.75 -19.93 -1.36
N PRO A 334 -24.86 -19.21 -1.11
CA PRO A 334 -26.19 -19.65 -1.52
C PRO A 334 -26.43 -19.35 -3.01
N LEU A 335 -25.93 -20.23 -3.90
CA LEU A 335 -26.15 -20.15 -5.34
C LEU A 335 -27.44 -20.87 -5.73
N ALA A 336 -28.25 -20.27 -6.63
CA ALA A 336 -29.51 -20.85 -7.09
C ALA A 336 -29.33 -22.27 -7.66
N ASP A 337 -28.27 -22.49 -8.44
CA ASP A 337 -27.96 -23.80 -9.04
C ASP A 337 -27.69 -24.91 -7.99
N LEU A 338 -27.30 -24.58 -6.75
CA LEU A 338 -27.09 -25.58 -5.69
C LEU A 338 -28.41 -26.08 -5.08
N TRP A 339 -29.40 -25.19 -4.94
CA TRP A 339 -30.70 -25.52 -4.33
C TRP A 339 -31.50 -26.54 -5.15
N LEU A 340 -31.30 -26.57 -6.47
CA LEU A 340 -31.94 -27.51 -7.39
C LEU A 340 -31.61 -28.98 -7.07
N TRP A 341 -30.52 -29.25 -6.35
CA TRP A 341 -30.04 -30.61 -6.07
C TRP A 341 -30.32 -31.10 -4.64
N ILE A 342 -30.88 -30.26 -3.75
CA ILE A 342 -31.19 -30.64 -2.35
C ILE A 342 -32.28 -31.71 -2.26
N GLY A 343 -33.25 -31.69 -3.20
CA GLY A 343 -34.44 -32.55 -3.18
C GLY A 343 -34.35 -33.80 -4.07
N VAL A 344 -33.22 -34.02 -4.75
CA VAL A 344 -33.05 -35.17 -5.65
C VAL A 344 -32.56 -36.37 -4.82
N GLU A 345 -33.45 -37.30 -4.48
CA GLU A 345 -33.05 -38.59 -3.89
C GLU A 345 -32.17 -39.35 -4.88
N LYS A 346 -30.85 -39.37 -4.63
CA LYS A 346 -29.94 -40.23 -5.36
C LYS A 346 -30.04 -41.65 -4.79
N GLY A 347 -30.86 -42.48 -5.42
CA GLY A 347 -30.87 -43.92 -5.17
C GLY A 347 -29.50 -44.56 -5.42
N PRO A 348 -29.18 -45.69 -4.76
CA PRO A 348 -27.87 -46.31 -4.88
C PRO A 348 -27.63 -46.78 -6.32
N ARG A 349 -26.47 -46.43 -6.88
CA ARG A 349 -25.96 -46.99 -8.13
C ARG A 349 -25.39 -48.38 -7.92
#